data_AF-A0A1F6AHN3-F1
#
_entry.id   AF-A0A1F6AHN3-F1
#
_cell.length_a   1.000
_cell.length_b   1.000
_cell.length_c   1.000
_cell.angle_alpha   90.00
_cell.angle_beta   90.00
_cell.angle_gamma   90.00
#
_symmetry.space_group_name_H-M   'P 1'
#
loop_
_entity.id
_entity.type
_entity.pdbx_description
1 polymer ?
#
loop_
_entity_poly.entity_id
_entity_poly.type
_entity_poly.pdbx_seq_one_letter_code
_entity_poly.pdbx_strand_id
1 'polypeptide(L)'
;MKSVFAQSLTLPGGEEAISGPEGFEFAGEGLGQLVSQPVIKYVFAAAGIGLLLMLIRAGFSFLTSAGDTKKLEQGKQQLTFALVGFLVIFGAYWIVQILGKIFGIGGIEQSFQ
;
A
#
# COMPACT_ATOMS: atom_id res chain seq x y z
N MET A 1 16.91 25.87 2.57
CA MET A 1 18.12 25.06 2.85
C MET A 1 17.69 23.71 3.41
N LYS A 2 17.59 22.68 2.58
CA LYS A 2 17.28 21.30 2.98
C LYS A 2 17.73 20.33 1.88
N SER A 3 19.04 20.29 1.66
CA SER A 3 19.70 19.25 0.87
C SER A 3 21.00 18.94 1.59
N VAL A 4 20.97 17.94 2.48
CA VAL A 4 22.11 17.60 3.34
C VAL A 4 23.03 16.56 2.67
N PHE A 5 22.59 15.91 1.57
CA PHE A 5 23.40 14.93 0.82
C PHE A 5 23.17 14.94 -0.71
N ALA A 6 22.95 16.10 -1.33
CA ALA A 6 23.04 16.21 -2.78
C ALA A 6 24.53 16.36 -3.19
N GLN A 7 25.27 15.26 -3.19
CA GLN A 7 26.60 15.19 -3.81
C GLN A 7 26.44 14.85 -5.28
N SER A 8 26.09 15.84 -6.10
CA SER A 8 26.37 15.77 -7.54
C SER A 8 27.86 16.04 -7.72
N LEU A 9 28.65 14.97 -7.89
CA LEU A 9 30.08 15.10 -8.15
C LEU A 9 30.29 15.26 -9.66
N THR A 10 30.39 16.51 -10.13
CA THR A 10 30.84 16.81 -11.49
C THR A 10 32.35 16.63 -11.56
N LEU A 11 32.80 15.54 -12.17
CA LEU A 11 34.21 15.32 -12.48
C LEU A 11 34.60 16.24 -13.67
N PRO A 12 35.80 16.86 -13.67
CA PRO A 12 36.23 17.69 -14.79
C PRO A 12 36.39 16.82 -16.05
N GLY A 13 35.52 17.03 -17.04
CA GLY A 13 35.54 16.34 -18.35
C GLY A 13 34.38 15.36 -18.63
N GLY A 14 33.38 15.23 -17.75
CA GLY A 14 32.16 14.47 -18.01
C GLY A 14 30.93 15.37 -18.07
N GLU A 15 30.11 15.24 -19.12
CA GLU A 15 28.93 16.08 -19.37
C GLU A 15 27.69 15.68 -18.58
N GLU A 16 27.73 14.56 -17.84
CA GLU A 16 26.60 14.10 -17.01
C GLU A 16 26.98 14.03 -15.53
N ALA A 17 26.19 14.73 -14.70
CA ALA A 17 26.28 14.64 -13.26
C ALA A 17 25.80 13.26 -12.81
N ILE A 18 26.65 12.49 -12.11
CA ILE A 18 26.21 11.27 -11.43
C ILE A 18 25.42 11.73 -10.21
N SER A 19 24.09 11.73 -10.34
CA SER A 19 23.16 11.98 -9.25
C SER A 19 23.08 10.78 -8.32
N GLY A 20 23.33 11.00 -7.03
CA GLY A 20 23.01 10.02 -5.98
C GLY A 20 21.49 9.77 -5.90
N PRO A 21 21.03 8.78 -5.10
CA PRO A 21 19.64 8.35 -5.07
C PRO A 21 18.71 9.53 -4.76
N GLU A 22 17.99 9.98 -5.78
CA GLU A 22 17.16 11.20 -5.78
C GLU A 22 15.87 11.08 -4.95
N GLY A 23 15.77 10.06 -4.08
CA GLY A 23 14.51 9.60 -3.49
C GLY A 23 14.34 9.77 -1.98
N PHE A 24 15.34 10.22 -1.23
CA PHE A 24 15.23 10.39 0.22
C PHE A 24 15.27 11.86 0.65
N GLU A 25 14.24 12.61 0.29
CA GLU A 25 13.98 13.95 0.83
C GLU A 25 13.19 13.86 2.16
N PHE A 26 13.89 13.98 3.29
CA PHE A 26 13.27 14.28 4.59
C PHE A 26 13.09 15.79 4.74
N ALA A 27 12.23 16.39 3.92
CA ALA A 27 12.08 17.84 3.85
C ALA A 27 10.62 18.32 4.02
N GLY A 28 10.00 17.94 5.14
CA GLY A 28 9.36 18.95 5.99
C GLY A 28 8.05 19.63 5.59
N GLU A 29 7.15 19.03 4.81
CA GLU A 29 5.76 19.50 4.71
C GLU A 29 4.75 18.33 4.64
N GLY A 30 4.28 17.90 5.81
CA GLY A 30 3.03 17.15 5.98
C GLY A 30 3.08 15.62 5.85
N LEU A 31 2.21 14.96 6.62
CA LEU A 31 1.92 13.51 6.53
C LEU A 31 1.48 13.09 5.11
N GLY A 32 0.98 14.04 4.31
CA GLY A 32 0.60 13.81 2.92
C GLY A 32 1.74 13.30 2.05
N GLN A 33 2.98 13.79 2.23
CA GLN A 33 4.10 13.36 1.40
C GLN A 33 4.68 12.00 1.83
N LEU A 34 4.48 11.58 3.09
CA LEU A 34 4.77 10.21 3.55
C LEU A 34 3.80 9.18 2.95
N VAL A 35 2.57 9.60 2.69
CA VAL A 35 1.53 8.81 2.01
C VAL A 35 1.77 8.79 0.49
N SER A 36 2.33 9.87 -0.09
CA SER A 36 2.65 9.96 -1.53
C SER A 36 3.97 9.30 -1.95
N GLN A 37 4.84 8.94 -1.00
CA GLN A 37 6.01 8.09 -1.24
C GLN A 37 5.57 6.65 -1.59
N PRO A 38 6.41 5.80 -2.21
CA PRO A 38 6.05 4.45 -2.68
C PRO A 38 5.52 3.49 -1.60
N VAL A 39 5.47 3.92 -0.34
CA VAL A 39 4.84 3.25 0.80
C VAL A 39 3.43 2.75 0.48
N ILE A 40 2.57 3.53 -0.18
CA ILE A 40 1.21 3.07 -0.51
C ILE A 40 1.26 1.82 -1.39
N LYS A 41 2.12 1.79 -2.41
CA LYS A 41 2.24 0.63 -3.32
C LYS A 41 2.72 -0.61 -2.57
N TYR A 42 3.70 -0.47 -1.68
CA TYR A 42 4.16 -1.56 -0.83
C TYR A 42 3.11 -2.02 0.18
N VAL A 43 2.34 -1.12 0.77
CA VAL A 43 1.25 -1.46 1.70
C VAL A 43 0.13 -2.21 0.97
N PHE A 44 -0.27 -1.77 -0.22
CA PHE A 44 -1.26 -2.49 -1.03
C PHE A 44 -0.76 -3.87 -1.46
N ALA A 45 0.51 -4.00 -1.85
CA ALA A 45 1.11 -5.30 -2.17
C ALA A 45 1.16 -6.23 -0.93
N ALA A 46 1.58 -5.70 0.22
CA ALA A 46 1.62 -6.44 1.48
C ALA A 46 0.20 -6.84 1.94
N ALA A 47 -0.78 -5.95 1.79
CA ALA A 47 -2.18 -6.21 2.08
C ALA A 47 -2.75 -7.32 1.18
N GLY A 48 -2.42 -7.31 -0.12
CA GLY A 48 -2.83 -8.37 -1.05
C GLY A 48 -2.27 -9.73 -0.68
N ILE A 49 -0.98 -9.82 -0.35
CA ILE A 49 -0.34 -11.05 0.11
C ILE A 49 -0.94 -11.51 1.45
N GLY A 50 -1.11 -10.59 2.41
CA GLY A 50 -1.71 -10.88 3.70
C GLY A 50 -3.13 -11.41 3.58
N LEU A 51 -3.93 -10.83 2.68
CA LEU A 51 -5.30 -11.26 2.39
C LEU A 51 -5.33 -12.68 1.83
N LEU A 52 -4.44 -13.00 0.88
CA LEU A 52 -4.33 -14.34 0.31
C LEU A 52 -4.00 -15.39 1.39
N LEU A 53 -3.02 -15.10 2.24
CA LEU A 53 -2.65 -15.99 3.35
C LEU A 53 -3.80 -16.19 4.35
N MET A 54 -4.52 -15.11 4.66
CA MET A 54 -5.65 -15.16 5.58
C MET A 54 -6.82 -15.95 4.99
N LEU A 55 -7.08 -15.82 3.68
CA LEU A 55 -8.10 -16.58 2.97
C LEU A 55 -7.79 -18.08 2.94
N ILE A 56 -6.52 -18.45 2.68
CA ILE A 56 -6.06 -19.85 2.71
C ILE A 56 -6.24 -20.42 4.12
N ARG A 57 -5.80 -19.70 5.16
CA ARG A 57 -5.93 -20.15 6.55
C ARG A 57 -7.40 -20.27 6.98
N ALA A 58 -8.24 -19.30 6.61
CA ALA A 58 -9.67 -19.33 6.89
C ALA A 58 -10.36 -20.50 6.16
N GLY A 59 -10.03 -20.73 4.89
CA GLY A 59 -10.56 -21.84 4.10
C GLY A 59 -10.16 -23.20 4.67
N PHE A 60 -8.89 -23.39 5.05
CA PHE A 60 -8.44 -24.60 5.72
C PHE A 60 -9.11 -24.80 7.08
N SER A 61 -9.24 -23.75 7.89
CA SER A 61 -9.93 -23.83 9.18
C SER A 61 -11.40 -24.23 8.99
N PHE A 62 -12.07 -23.68 7.98
CA PHE A 62 -13.47 -24.03 7.66
C PHE A 62 -13.61 -25.49 7.19
N LEU A 63 -12.73 -25.95 6.30
CA LEU A 63 -12.75 -27.32 5.76
C LEU A 63 -12.39 -28.39 6.81
N THR A 64 -11.44 -28.10 7.71
CA THR A 64 -10.98 -29.05 8.74
C THR A 64 -11.87 -29.09 9.98
N SER A 65 -12.92 -28.25 10.04
CA SER A 65 -13.89 -28.19 11.15
C SER A 65 -14.95 -29.31 11.13
N ALA A 66 -14.69 -30.42 10.42
CA ALA A 66 -15.62 -31.49 10.05
C ALA A 66 -16.21 -32.32 11.23
N GLY A 67 -16.87 -31.66 12.18
CA GLY A 67 -17.56 -32.28 13.31
C GLY A 67 -17.63 -31.42 14.58
N ASP A 68 -16.90 -30.31 14.66
CA ASP A 68 -16.86 -29.42 15.84
C ASP A 68 -17.55 -28.09 15.50
N THR A 69 -18.73 -27.88 16.08
CA THR A 69 -19.57 -26.68 15.86
C THR A 69 -18.83 -25.38 16.18
N LYS A 70 -17.93 -25.38 17.16
CA LYS A 70 -17.18 -24.19 17.58
C LYS A 70 -16.15 -23.79 16.52
N LYS A 71 -15.45 -24.77 15.95
CA LYS A 71 -14.46 -24.51 14.89
C LYS A 71 -15.14 -24.11 13.58
N LEU A 72 -16.32 -24.67 13.31
CA LEU A 72 -17.11 -24.35 12.12
C LEU A 72 -17.61 -22.89 12.16
N GLU A 73 -18.10 -22.44 13.31
CA GLU A 73 -18.52 -21.06 13.53
C GLU A 73 -17.35 -20.07 13.45
N GLN A 74 -16.21 -20.41 14.05
CA GLN A 74 -14.97 -19.62 13.93
C GLN A 74 -14.48 -19.52 12.47
N GLY A 75 -14.50 -20.62 11.72
CA GLY A 75 -14.11 -20.64 10.31
C GLY A 75 -15.01 -19.75 9.44
N LYS A 76 -16.33 -19.77 9.68
CA LYS A 76 -17.29 -18.86 9.00
C LYS A 76 -17.02 -17.40 9.32
N GLN A 77 -16.75 -17.08 10.59
CA GLN A 77 -16.41 -15.72 11.01
C GLN A 77 -15.12 -15.24 10.34
N GLN A 78 -14.07 -16.06 10.36
CA GLN A 78 -12.81 -15.74 9.69
C GLN A 78 -12.97 -15.52 8.18
N LEU A 79 -13.76 -16.36 7.52
CA LEU A 79 -14.04 -16.22 6.10
C LEU A 79 -14.81 -14.92 5.81
N THR A 80 -15.77 -14.57 6.66
CA THR A 80 -16.52 -13.31 6.55
C THR A 80 -15.59 -12.11 6.71
N PHE A 81 -14.71 -12.11 7.70
CA PHE A 81 -13.73 -11.03 7.89
C PHE A 81 -12.75 -10.91 6.71
N ALA A 82 -12.30 -12.03 6.14
CA ALA A 82 -11.45 -12.03 4.94
C ALA A 82 -12.20 -11.41 3.74
N LEU A 83 -13.47 -11.77 3.55
CA LEU A 83 -14.31 -11.19 2.48
C LEU A 83 -14.55 -9.69 2.68
N VAL A 84 -14.84 -9.27 3.91
CA VAL A 84 -15.06 -7.85 4.23
C VAL A 84 -13.78 -7.06 4.01
N GLY A 85 -12.62 -7.57 4.45
CA GLY A 85 -11.32 -6.95 4.20
C GLY A 85 -11.02 -6.80 2.71
N PHE A 86 -11.33 -7.83 1.91
CA PHE A 86 -11.21 -7.76 0.45
C PHE A 86 -12.08 -6.65 -0.14
N LEU A 87 -13.35 -6.61 0.27
CA LEU A 87 -14.30 -5.61 -0.21
C LEU A 87 -13.90 -4.19 0.20
N VAL A 88 -13.31 -4.00 1.38
CA VAL A 88 -12.79 -2.71 1.84
C VAL A 88 -11.62 -2.25 0.96
N ILE A 89 -10.64 -3.12 0.70
CA ILE A 89 -9.49 -2.78 -0.17
C ILE A 89 -9.98 -2.44 -1.58
N PHE A 90 -10.90 -3.25 -2.10
CA PHE A 90 -11.52 -3.02 -3.40
C PHE A 90 -12.27 -1.68 -3.43
N GLY A 91 -13.13 -1.43 -2.44
CA GLY A 91 -13.91 -0.19 -2.34
C GLY A 91 -13.06 1.06 -2.08
N ALA A 92 -11.95 0.93 -1.35
CA ALA A 92 -11.05 2.04 -1.05
C ALA A 92 -10.49 2.69 -2.33
N TYR A 93 -10.16 1.89 -3.34
CA TYR A 93 -9.72 2.40 -4.65
C TYR A 93 -10.79 3.31 -5.28
N TRP A 94 -12.04 2.84 -5.29
CA TRP A 94 -13.17 3.61 -5.85
C TRP A 94 -13.45 4.88 -5.04
N ILE A 95 -13.38 4.80 -3.71
CA ILE A 95 -13.58 5.96 -2.82
C ILE A 95 -12.51 7.02 -3.08
N VAL A 96 -11.24 6.63 -3.18
CA VAL A 96 -10.13 7.56 -3.47
C VAL A 96 -10.30 8.19 -4.85
N GLN A 97 -10.68 7.41 -5.87
CA GLN A 97 -10.96 7.91 -7.22
C GLN A 97 -12.08 8.96 -7.23
N ILE A 98 -13.18 8.70 -6.52
CA ILE A 98 -14.31 9.63 -6.42
C ILE A 98 -13.89 10.90 -5.67
N LEU A 99 -13.16 10.75 -4.55
CA LEU A 99 -12.63 11.89 -3.79
C LEU A 99 -11.64 12.72 -4.62
N GLY A 100 -10.76 12.10 -5.39
CA GLY A 100 -9.84 12.80 -6.29
C GLY A 100 -10.56 13.69 -7.31
N LYS A 101 -11.66 13.17 -7.90
CA LYS A 101 -12.51 13.93 -8.83
C LYS A 101 -13.28 15.07 -8.17
N ILE A 102 -13.79 14.87 -6.95
CA ILE A 102 -14.55 15.90 -6.22
C ILE A 102 -13.63 17.03 -5.72
N PHE A 103 -12.45 16.68 -5.22
CA PHE A 103 -11.49 17.64 -4.68
C PHE A 103 -10.56 18.25 -5.75
N GLY A 104 -10.61 17.77 -7.01
CA GLY A 104 -9.83 18.32 -8.12
C GLY A 104 -8.32 18.10 -8.01
N ILE A 105 -7.88 17.18 -7.14
CA ILE A 105 -6.46 16.88 -6.91
C ILE A 105 -6.06 15.76 -7.90
N GLY A 106 -5.59 16.11 -9.09
CA GLY A 106 -5.13 15.12 -10.09
C GLY A 106 -3.89 14.30 -9.67
N GLY A 107 -3.28 14.63 -8.53
CA GLY A 107 -2.09 13.94 -8.01
C GLY A 107 -2.37 12.59 -7.31
N ILE A 108 -3.56 12.40 -6.72
CA ILE A 108 -3.88 11.14 -6.01
C ILE A 108 -4.07 9.97 -6.98
N GLU A 109 -4.47 10.23 -8.21
CA GLU A 109 -4.57 9.22 -9.28
C GLU A 109 -3.19 8.64 -9.64
N GLN A 110 -2.14 9.47 -9.60
CA GLN A 110 -0.75 9.06 -9.87
C GLN A 110 -0.14 8.26 -8.71
N SER A 111 -0.65 8.40 -7.48
CA SER A 111 -0.14 7.63 -6.32
C SER A 111 -0.59 6.17 -6.32
N PHE A 112 -1.69 5.87 -7.03
CA PHE A 112 -2.28 4.53 -7.13
C PHE A 112 -1.97 3.80 -8.45
N GLN A 113 -1.37 4.47 -9.44
CA GLN A 113 -0.72 3.85 -10.60
C GLN A 113 0.76 3.68 -10.30
#